data_AF-A0AAP3EM67-F1
#
_entry.id   AF-A0AAP3EM67-F1
#
_cell.length_a   1.000
_cell.length_b   1.000
_cell.length_c   1.000
_cell.angle_alpha   90.00
_cell.angle_beta   90.00
_cell.angle_gamma   90.00
#
_symmetry.space_group_name_H-M   'P 1'
#
loop_
_entity.id
_entity.type
_entity.pdbx_description
1 polymer ?
#
loop_
_entity_poly.entity_id
_entity_poly.type
_entity_poly.pdbx_seq_one_letter_code
_entity_poly.pdbx_strand_id
1 'polypeptide(L)'
;MQNPKLKNLTDYSPDDKPWDVHKSQSDDVGGIYLRAAEFEAYAARMRDCGGLLRFGWSTLKDTGETRLRLREAHFCRVRHCPVCQWRRSLMWQARFYQSLPKIVADYPDARW
;
A
#
# COMPACT_ATOMS: atom_id res chain seq x y z
N MET A 1 4.13 -20.78 11.22
CA MET A 1 2.87 -21.50 11.00
C MET A 1 2.20 -20.93 9.76
N GLN A 2 2.18 -21.66 8.64
CA GLN A 2 1.35 -21.29 7.49
C GLN A 2 0.03 -22.05 7.62
N ASN A 3 -1.09 -21.34 7.74
CA ASN A 3 -2.42 -21.94 7.74
C ASN A 3 -2.86 -22.07 6.27
N PRO A 4 -3.02 -23.28 5.72
CA PRO A 4 -3.32 -23.48 4.30
C PRO A 4 -4.68 -22.91 3.85
N LYS A 5 -5.53 -22.46 4.79
CA LYS A 5 -6.83 -21.84 4.50
C LYS A 5 -6.80 -20.32 4.30
N LEU A 6 -5.70 -19.63 4.65
CA LEU A 6 -5.61 -18.17 4.58
C LEU A 6 -4.59 -17.80 3.49
N LYS A 7 -5.07 -17.41 2.31
CA LYS A 7 -4.26 -17.06 1.13
C LYS A 7 -4.17 -15.56 0.88
N ASN A 8 -5.25 -14.82 1.17
CA ASN A 8 -5.40 -13.39 0.91
C ASN A 8 -5.54 -12.60 2.21
N LEU A 9 -5.32 -11.29 2.18
CA LEU A 9 -5.54 -10.46 3.38
C LEU A 9 -7.02 -10.39 3.76
N THR A 10 -7.94 -10.46 2.79
CA THR A 10 -9.38 -10.54 3.07
C THR A 10 -9.77 -11.76 3.90
N ASP A 11 -8.96 -12.81 3.91
CA ASP A 11 -9.20 -13.99 4.76
C ASP A 11 -8.96 -13.68 6.25
N TYR A 12 -8.23 -12.59 6.55
CA TYR A 12 -7.99 -12.07 7.89
C TYR A 12 -8.91 -10.90 8.24
N SER A 13 -9.16 -9.98 7.30
CA SER A 13 -9.99 -8.78 7.49
C SER A 13 -10.64 -8.33 6.18
N PRO A 14 -11.98 -8.22 6.09
CA PRO A 14 -12.66 -7.76 4.88
C PRO A 14 -12.19 -6.38 4.37
N ASP A 15 -11.75 -5.52 5.28
CA ASP A 15 -11.29 -4.16 4.96
C ASP A 15 -9.97 -4.15 4.16
N ASP A 16 -9.23 -5.26 4.14
CA ASP A 16 -7.96 -5.37 3.43
C ASP A 16 -8.13 -5.72 1.94
N LYS A 17 -9.36 -5.80 1.43
CA LYS A 17 -9.69 -6.02 0.00
C LYS A 17 -8.88 -5.16 -0.98
N PRO A 18 -8.63 -3.85 -0.75
CA PRO A 18 -7.82 -3.05 -1.66
C PRO A 18 -6.41 -3.60 -1.85
N TRP A 19 -5.83 -4.21 -0.82
CA TRP A 19 -4.51 -4.80 -0.90
C TRP A 19 -4.47 -5.96 -1.89
N ASP A 20 -5.41 -6.90 -1.77
CA ASP A 20 -5.48 -8.08 -2.63
C ASP A 20 -5.69 -7.68 -4.10
N VAL A 21 -6.53 -6.67 -4.35
CA VAL A 21 -6.73 -6.10 -5.70
C VAL A 21 -5.42 -5.56 -6.27
N HIS A 22 -4.72 -4.71 -5.53
CA HIS A 22 -3.47 -4.12 -6.01
C HIS A 22 -2.33 -5.13 -6.10
N LYS A 23 -2.32 -6.16 -5.25
CA LYS A 23 -1.35 -7.26 -5.34
C LYS A 23 -1.58 -8.07 -6.61
N SER A 24 -2.82 -8.47 -6.91
CA SER A 24 -3.18 -9.16 -8.15
C SER A 24 -2.76 -8.35 -9.38
N GLN A 25 -3.08 -7.05 -9.42
CA GLN A 25 -2.67 -6.17 -10.51
C GLN A 25 -1.14 -6.09 -10.63
N SER A 26 -0.41 -6.14 -9.52
CA SER A 26 1.06 -6.17 -9.55
C SER A 26 1.63 -7.47 -10.09
N ASP A 27 0.94 -8.58 -9.88
CA ASP A 27 1.31 -9.86 -10.46
C ASP A 27 1.04 -9.86 -11.97
N ASP A 28 -0.07 -9.27 -12.43
CA ASP A 28 -0.37 -9.08 -13.86
C ASP A 28 0.72 -8.25 -14.56
N VAL A 29 1.10 -7.11 -13.98
CA VAL A 29 2.18 -6.25 -14.51
C VAL A 29 3.53 -6.98 -14.48
N GLY A 30 3.79 -7.75 -13.41
CA GLY A 30 4.96 -8.63 -13.35
C GLY A 30 4.99 -9.65 -14.50
N GLY A 31 3.84 -10.25 -14.81
CA GLY A 31 3.67 -11.16 -15.94
C GLY A 31 3.91 -10.51 -17.30
N ILE A 32 3.61 -9.21 -17.46
CA ILE A 32 3.97 -8.45 -18.67
C ILE A 32 5.49 -8.29 -18.78
N TYR A 33 6.17 -7.92 -17.69
CA TYR A 33 7.63 -7.80 -17.69
C TYR A 33 8.35 -9.10 -18.01
N LEU A 34 7.84 -10.25 -17.55
CA LEU A 34 8.41 -11.57 -17.87
C LEU A 34 8.41 -11.92 -19.37
N ARG A 35 7.65 -11.20 -20.20
CA ARG A 35 7.61 -11.46 -21.65
C ARG A 35 8.90 -11.05 -22.36
N ALA A 36 9.77 -10.27 -21.72
CA ALA A 36 11.06 -9.89 -22.27
C ALA A 36 12.17 -10.13 -21.24
N ALA A 37 13.21 -10.86 -21.65
CA ALA A 37 14.31 -11.28 -20.78
C ALA A 37 15.01 -10.10 -20.08
N GLU A 38 15.10 -8.95 -20.74
CA GLU A 38 15.68 -7.72 -20.19
C GLU A 38 14.95 -7.17 -18.95
N PHE A 39 13.69 -7.57 -18.71
CA PHE A 39 12.89 -7.10 -17.58
C PHE A 39 12.61 -8.16 -16.50
N GLU A 40 13.25 -9.33 -16.56
CA GLU A 40 13.06 -10.39 -15.55
C GLU A 40 13.31 -9.90 -14.11
N ALA A 41 14.30 -9.03 -13.92
CA ALA A 41 14.59 -8.43 -12.61
C ALA A 41 13.43 -7.58 -12.07
N TYR A 42 12.67 -6.90 -12.95
CA TYR A 42 11.50 -6.13 -12.54
C TYR A 42 10.34 -7.03 -12.16
N ALA A 43 10.11 -8.09 -12.94
CA ALA A 43 9.10 -9.09 -12.63
C ALA A 43 9.36 -9.77 -11.27
N ALA A 44 10.59 -10.22 -11.02
CA ALA A 44 10.97 -10.85 -9.75
C ALA A 44 10.70 -9.92 -8.56
N ARG A 45 11.09 -8.65 -8.67
CA ARG A 45 10.84 -7.65 -7.62
C ARG A 45 9.35 -7.36 -7.42
N MET A 46 8.54 -7.34 -8.49
CA MET A 46 7.10 -7.13 -8.38
C MET A 46 6.37 -8.30 -7.74
N ARG A 47 6.79 -9.53 -8.04
CA ARG A 47 6.29 -10.75 -7.39
C ARG A 47 6.48 -10.66 -5.88
N ASP A 48 7.67 -10.27 -5.44
CA ASP A 48 8.04 -10.22 -4.02
C ASP A 48 7.53 -8.93 -3.31
N CYS A 49 7.02 -7.96 -4.07
CA CYS A 49 6.53 -6.69 -3.54
C CYS A 49 5.33 -6.88 -2.63
N GLY A 50 5.41 -6.35 -1.41
CA GLY A 50 4.34 -6.47 -0.42
C GLY A 50 4.17 -7.89 0.12
N GLY A 51 5.10 -8.81 -0.17
CA GLY A 51 5.04 -10.19 0.33
C GLY A 51 5.27 -10.34 1.84
N LEU A 52 5.81 -9.31 2.50
CA LEU A 52 5.95 -9.24 3.94
C LEU A 52 5.26 -7.98 4.49
N LEU A 53 4.33 -8.19 5.41
CA LEU A 53 3.65 -7.16 6.17
C LEU A 53 3.80 -7.43 7.66
N ARG A 54 4.39 -6.48 8.39
CA ARG A 54 4.43 -6.54 9.84
C ARG A 54 3.43 -5.55 10.41
N PHE A 55 2.49 -6.09 11.16
CA PHE A 55 1.53 -5.31 11.90
C PHE A 55 1.96 -5.20 13.37
N GLY A 56 1.61 -4.09 13.99
CA GLY A 56 1.82 -3.88 15.41
C GLY A 56 0.70 -3.07 16.00
N TRP A 57 0.39 -3.33 17.27
CA TRP A 57 -0.61 -2.56 18.00
C TRP A 57 -0.17 -1.09 18.15
N SER A 58 -1.13 -0.19 18.03
CA SER A 58 -0.94 1.24 18.22
C SER A 58 -2.13 1.80 18.99
N THR A 59 -1.87 2.38 20.15
CA THR A 59 -2.87 3.09 20.95
C THR A 59 -2.87 4.56 20.56
N LEU A 60 -4.04 5.07 20.16
CA LEU A 60 -4.24 6.49 19.90
C LEU A 60 -4.24 7.24 21.23
N LYS A 61 -3.37 8.26 21.38
CA LYS A 61 -3.26 9.01 22.64
C LYS A 61 -4.54 9.77 22.97
N ASP A 62 -5.23 10.27 21.95
CA ASP A 62 -6.38 11.15 22.12
C ASP A 62 -7.67 10.39 22.46
N THR A 63 -7.82 9.15 21.98
CA THR A 63 -9.04 8.34 22.18
C THR A 63 -8.85 7.12 23.07
N GLY A 64 -7.60 6.72 23.36
CA GLY A 64 -7.28 5.49 24.08
C GLY A 64 -7.52 4.20 23.28
N GLU A 65 -8.09 4.29 22.08
CA GLU A 65 -8.35 3.12 21.24
C GLU A 65 -7.07 2.48 20.72
N THR A 66 -6.99 1.16 20.85
CA THR A 66 -5.88 0.37 20.34
C THR A 66 -6.27 -0.27 19.02
N ARG A 67 -5.51 0.01 17.97
CA ARG A 67 -5.75 -0.50 16.61
C ARG A 67 -4.51 -1.22 16.10
N LEU A 68 -4.72 -2.30 15.35
CA LEU A 68 -3.64 -2.98 14.64
C LEU A 68 -3.25 -2.11 13.43
N ARG A 69 -1.98 -1.70 13.33
CA ARG A 69 -1.49 -0.87 12.21
C ARG A 69 -0.32 -1.53 11.52
N LEU A 70 -0.24 -1.35 10.21
CA LEU A 70 0.93 -1.74 9.42
C LEU A 70 2.14 -0.91 9.83
N ARG A 71 3.19 -1.58 10.34
CA ARG A 71 4.45 -0.98 10.79
C ARG A 71 5.54 -1.06 9.74
N GLU A 72 5.63 -2.19 9.05
CA GLU A 72 6.65 -2.45 8.06
C GLU A 72 6.05 -3.16 6.85
N ALA A 73 6.47 -2.73 5.67
CA ALA A 73 6.16 -3.38 4.41
C ALA A 73 7.33 -3.21 3.44
N HIS A 74 7.63 -4.26 2.68
CA HIS A 74 8.73 -4.23 1.71
C HIS A 74 8.18 -3.94 0.32
N PHE A 75 8.49 -2.75 -0.20
CA PHE A 75 8.02 -2.30 -1.51
C PHE A 75 9.13 -2.34 -2.54
N CYS A 76 8.82 -2.87 -3.72
CA CYS A 76 9.81 -2.99 -4.78
C CYS A 76 10.23 -1.64 -5.36
N ARG A 77 9.38 -0.62 -5.34
CA ARG A 77 9.60 0.71 -5.97
C ARG A 77 9.81 0.67 -7.49
N VAL A 78 9.42 -0.42 -8.16
CA VAL A 78 9.41 -0.45 -9.63
C VAL A 78 8.35 0.53 -10.14
N ARG A 79 8.67 1.32 -11.17
CA ARG A 79 7.88 2.47 -11.64
C ARG A 79 6.41 2.15 -11.85
N HIS A 80 6.09 0.99 -12.42
CA HIS A 80 4.74 0.60 -12.76
C HIS A 80 4.11 -0.41 -11.80
N CYS A 81 4.70 -0.66 -10.62
CA CYS A 81 4.12 -1.59 -9.65
C CYS A 81 2.83 -0.98 -9.05
N PRO A 82 1.64 -1.58 -9.26
CA PRO A 82 0.38 -1.09 -8.72
C PRO A 82 0.36 -0.96 -7.20
N VAL A 83 0.92 -1.92 -6.45
CA VAL A 83 1.05 -1.81 -4.98
C VAL A 83 1.86 -0.58 -4.59
N CYS A 84 3.04 -0.37 -5.19
CA CYS A 84 3.88 0.77 -4.87
C CYS A 84 3.22 2.10 -5.26
N GLN A 85 2.53 2.15 -6.40
CA GLN A 85 1.84 3.34 -6.88
C GLN A 85 0.66 3.72 -5.99
N TRP A 86 -0.15 2.74 -5.59
CA TRP A 86 -1.24 2.94 -4.65
C TRP A 86 -0.75 3.41 -3.28
N ARG A 87 0.29 2.79 -2.72
CA ARG A 87 0.85 3.22 -1.43
C ARG A 87 1.42 4.64 -1.50
N ARG A 88 2.00 5.01 -2.65
CA ARG A 88 2.46 6.37 -2.92
C ARG A 88 1.31 7.37 -2.99
N SER A 89 0.18 7.03 -3.62
CA SER A 89 -0.99 7.91 -3.68
C SER A 89 -1.59 8.16 -2.31
N LEU A 90 -1.73 7.12 -1.46
CA LEU A 90 -2.22 7.26 -0.09
C LEU A 90 -1.31 8.15 0.77
N MET A 91 0.01 8.01 0.63
CA MET A 91 0.97 8.86 1.33
C MET A 91 0.82 10.33 0.92
N TRP A 92 0.68 10.62 -0.38
CA TRP A 92 0.49 11.99 -0.86
C TRP A 92 -0.86 12.56 -0.43
N GLN A 93 -1.93 11.77 -0.48
CA GLN A 93 -3.24 12.17 0.03
C GLN A 93 -3.17 12.54 1.52
N ALA A 94 -2.49 11.74 2.34
CA ALA A 94 -2.32 12.05 3.76
C ALA A 94 -1.53 13.35 3.98
N ARG A 95 -0.44 13.56 3.24
CA ARG A 95 0.34 14.81 3.31
C ARG A 95 -0.48 16.03 2.88
N PHE A 96 -1.31 15.88 1.85
CA PHE A 96 -2.22 16.92 1.41
C PHE A 96 -3.20 17.29 2.52
N TYR A 97 -3.91 16.32 3.11
CA TYR A 97 -4.83 16.59 4.22
C TYR A 97 -4.16 17.20 5.45
N GLN A 98 -2.93 16.81 5.77
CA GLN A 98 -2.15 17.43 6.85
C GLN A 98 -1.79 18.89 6.56
N SER A 99 -1.54 19.22 5.29
CA SER A 99 -1.16 20.57 4.86
C SER A 99 -2.38 21.47 4.63
N LEU A 100 -3.55 20.87 4.40
CA LEU A 100 -4.77 21.54 4.00
C LEU A 100 -5.22 22.66 4.95
N PRO A 101 -5.19 22.51 6.30
CA PRO A 101 -5.60 23.58 7.21
C PRO A 101 -4.78 24.85 7.03
N LYS A 102 -3.47 24.71 6.80
CA LYS A 102 -2.58 25.84 6.54
C LYS A 102 -2.90 26.51 5.20
N ILE A 103 -3.12 25.72 4.15
CA ILE A 103 -3.47 26.24 2.82
C ILE A 103 -4.78 27.04 2.88
N VAL A 104 -5.79 26.53 3.59
CA VAL A 104 -7.08 27.23 3.75
C VAL A 104 -6.92 28.53 4.53
N ALA A 105 -6.06 28.56 5.55
CA ALA A 105 -5.78 29.79 6.31
C ALA A 105 -5.01 30.84 5.49
N ASP A 106 -4.02 30.40 4.71
CA ASP A 106 -3.18 31.28 3.88
C ASP A 106 -3.93 31.79 2.63
N TYR A 107 -4.91 31.04 2.12
CA TYR A 107 -5.66 31.34 0.89
C TYR A 107 -7.18 31.13 1.06
N PRO A 108 -7.86 31.98 1.85
CA PRO A 108 -9.28 31.79 2.19
C PRO A 108 -10.25 31.91 1.00
N ASP A 109 -9.90 32.69 -0.01
CA ASP A 109 -10.74 32.90 -1.21
C ASP A 109 -10.41 31.93 -2.37
N ALA A 110 -9.52 30.95 -2.14
CA ALA A 110 -9.17 29.98 -3.16
C ALA A 110 -10.36 29.09 -3.53
N ARG A 111 -10.63 28.93 -4.84
CA ARG A 111 -11.56 27.94 -5.38
C ARG A 111 -10.80 26.70 -5.84
N TRP A 112 -11.04 25.57 -5.18
CA TRP A 112 -10.46 24.27 -5.46
C TRP A 112 -11.48 23.16 -5.25
#